data_AF-A0A9D7G7V1-F1
#
_entry.id   AF-A0A9D7G7V1-F1
#
_cell.length_a   1.000
_cell.length_b   1.000
_cell.length_c   1.000
_cell.angle_alpha   90.00
_cell.angle_beta   90.00
_cell.angle_gamma   90.00
#
_symmetry.space_group_name_H-M   'P 1'
#
loop_
_entity.id
_entity.type
_entity.pdbx_description
1 polymer ?
#
loop_
_entity_poly.entity_id
_entity_poly.type
_entity_poly.pdbx_seq_one_letter_code
_entity_poly.pdbx_strand_id
1 'polypeptide(L)'
;MTFTTASSPVRKAFRDHPLLKAFLVIFLLVWAWTFIGTTDRANWITENALTILFIGGIALTHKRFKFSDASYTLMFVYILLHIYGAMYTYAENPFGYWLKDTLHWERNHYDRIVHFSFGLLLAYPMRDYFMNHFQWPKWVCWVLPVEITMSFSAAYELLEWAVADIFFPAQGVAYLGTQGDVWDAQKDMGLAFSGAVLAMVLAMVLASVVARLQRQLQPKSVLKPDEAPAHLPDCRLSVVVPFAPIKAQMAIGLRGGANWANVAFTPDERIADQSVTELECRPQGLLSRSCPVVASALRQNWATSNEVIAGCRLDKVPPERAMDSITLT
;
A
#
# COMPACT_ATOMS: atom_id res chain seq x y z
N MET A 1 13.10 3.04 -12.54
CA MET A 1 12.61 2.46 -11.28
C MET A 1 11.09 2.45 -11.30
N THR A 2 10.45 1.33 -10.97
CA THR A 2 8.98 1.24 -10.95
C THR A 2 8.43 2.03 -9.77
N PHE A 3 7.47 2.92 -10.04
CA PHE A 3 6.75 3.68 -9.03
C PHE A 3 5.80 2.74 -8.27
N THR A 4 5.86 2.74 -6.94
CA THR A 4 5.04 1.86 -6.10
C THR A 4 3.75 2.52 -5.65
N THR A 5 2.66 1.75 -5.61
CA THR A 5 1.35 2.15 -5.09
C THR A 5 0.97 1.26 -3.90
N ALA A 6 -0.14 1.55 -3.23
CA ALA A 6 -0.63 0.71 -2.14
C ALA A 6 -0.79 -0.77 -2.53
N SER A 7 -1.10 -1.06 -3.80
CA SER A 7 -1.26 -2.42 -4.34
C SER A 7 0.06 -3.08 -4.76
N SER A 8 1.19 -2.37 -4.72
CA SER A 8 2.49 -2.92 -5.09
C SER A 8 3.02 -3.86 -3.98
N PRO A 9 3.53 -5.05 -4.34
CA PRO A 9 3.98 -6.04 -3.36
C PRO A 9 5.36 -5.73 -2.74
N VAL A 10 6.14 -4.86 -3.38
CA VAL A 10 7.52 -4.54 -2.98
C VAL A 10 7.57 -3.14 -2.34
N ARG A 11 8.31 -3.02 -1.23
CA ARG A 11 8.60 -1.75 -0.56
C ARG A 11 10.11 -1.49 -0.52
N LYS A 12 10.52 -0.26 -0.78
CA LYS A 12 11.94 0.14 -0.86
C LYS A 12 12.45 0.59 0.50
N ALA A 13 13.64 0.15 0.90
CA ALA A 13 14.31 0.68 2.08
C ALA A 13 14.82 2.10 1.82
N PHE A 14 14.91 2.96 2.84
CA PHE A 14 15.34 4.36 2.70
C PHE A 14 16.71 4.48 2.00
N ARG A 15 17.65 3.59 2.33
CA ARG A 15 18.99 3.54 1.71
C ARG A 15 18.92 3.45 0.18
N ASP A 16 17.94 2.74 -0.36
CA ASP A 16 17.80 2.44 -1.78
C ASP A 16 16.64 3.23 -2.42
N HIS A 17 16.13 4.25 -1.73
CA HIS A 17 14.95 5.01 -2.15
C HIS A 17 15.30 6.46 -2.52
N PRO A 18 15.78 6.73 -3.75
CA PRO A 18 16.23 8.08 -4.14
C PRO A 18 15.10 9.11 -4.15
N LEU A 19 13.87 8.70 -4.47
CA LEU A 19 12.70 9.59 -4.43
C LEU A 19 12.48 10.16 -3.01
N LEU A 20 12.49 9.29 -2.00
CA LEU A 20 12.29 9.71 -0.62
C LEU A 20 13.45 10.57 -0.09
N LYS A 21 14.68 10.33 -0.56
CA LYS A 21 15.82 11.22 -0.27
C LYS A 21 15.64 12.59 -0.90
N ALA A 22 15.19 12.66 -2.16
CA ALA A 22 14.89 13.92 -2.82
C ALA A 22 13.79 14.69 -2.09
N PHE A 23 12.71 14.02 -1.68
CA PHE A 23 11.65 14.63 -0.86
C PHE A 23 12.19 15.18 0.45
N LEU A 24 13.04 14.44 1.16
CA LEU A 24 13.65 14.92 2.40
C LEU A 24 14.51 16.17 2.16
N VAL A 25 15.37 16.17 1.14
CA VAL A 25 16.22 17.33 0.80
C VAL A 25 15.36 18.55 0.45
N ILE A 26 14.37 18.37 -0.44
CA ILE A 26 13.50 19.48 -0.85
C ILE A 26 12.70 19.99 0.36
N PHE A 27 12.15 19.10 1.17
CA PHE A 27 11.45 19.47 2.40
C PHE A 27 12.34 20.32 3.30
N LEU A 28 13.57 19.90 3.58
CA LEU A 28 14.48 20.65 4.45
C LEU A 28 14.83 22.03 3.89
N LEU A 29 15.02 22.13 2.57
CA LEU A 29 15.29 23.40 1.89
C LEU A 29 14.08 24.35 1.99
N VAL A 30 12.89 23.86 1.68
CA VAL A 30 11.66 24.67 1.74
C VAL A 30 11.33 25.03 3.19
N TRP A 31 11.47 24.11 4.13
CA TRP A 31 11.21 24.33 5.55
C TRP A 31 12.19 25.36 6.16
N ALA A 32 13.47 25.32 5.79
CA ALA A 32 14.42 26.36 6.17
C ALA A 32 14.07 27.71 5.54
N TRP A 33 13.63 27.71 4.28
CA TRP A 33 13.18 28.93 3.60
C TRP A 33 11.95 29.55 4.27
N THR A 34 10.95 28.75 4.65
CA THR A 34 9.75 29.26 5.34
C THR A 34 10.09 29.80 6.74
N PHE A 35 11.05 29.19 7.44
CA PHE A 35 11.56 29.71 8.72
C PHE A 35 12.26 31.07 8.58
N ILE A 36 13.05 31.26 7.52
CA ILE A 36 13.74 32.53 7.27
C ILE A 36 12.74 33.62 6.85
N GLY A 37 11.74 33.24 6.06
CA GLY A 37 10.76 34.17 5.48
C GLY A 37 9.55 34.49 6.35
N THR A 38 9.30 33.73 7.42
CA THR A 38 8.15 34.00 8.30
C THR A 38 8.34 35.27 9.12
N THR A 39 7.27 36.06 9.23
CA THR A 39 7.22 37.27 10.05
C THR A 39 6.90 36.97 11.51
N ASP A 40 6.23 35.85 11.79
CA ASP A 40 5.87 35.41 13.14
C ASP A 40 6.43 34.01 13.43
N ARG A 41 7.57 34.00 14.13
CA ARG A 41 8.27 32.75 14.49
C ARG A 41 7.52 31.95 15.54
N ALA A 42 6.77 32.59 16.43
CA ALA A 42 6.02 31.90 17.47
C ALA A 42 4.87 31.12 16.84
N ASN A 43 4.11 31.77 15.94
CA ASN A 43 3.08 31.10 15.16
C ASN A 43 3.68 29.99 14.29
N TRP A 44 4.76 30.27 13.57
CA TRP A 44 5.41 29.27 12.71
C TRP A 44 5.82 28.01 13.48
N ILE A 45 6.38 28.15 14.70
CA ILE A 45 6.75 26.99 15.53
C ILE A 45 5.52 26.17 15.91
N THR A 46 4.45 26.85 16.36
CA THR A 46 3.19 26.21 16.76
C THR A 46 2.57 25.43 15.60
N GLU A 47 2.47 26.06 14.43
CA GLU A 47 1.93 25.46 13.20
C GLU A 47 2.75 24.25 12.72
N ASN A 48 4.09 24.31 12.86
CA ASN A 48 4.96 23.22 12.44
C ASN A 48 5.09 22.10 13.48
N ALA A 49 4.56 22.25 14.70
CA ALA A 49 4.70 21.26 15.76
C ALA A 49 4.12 19.90 15.35
N LEU A 50 2.89 19.88 14.81
CA LEU A 50 2.27 18.65 14.32
C LEU A 50 2.99 18.07 13.10
N THR A 51 3.54 18.92 12.22
CA THR A 51 4.33 18.47 11.06
C THR A 51 5.59 17.74 11.50
N ILE A 52 6.32 18.26 12.49
CA ILE A 52 7.52 17.63 13.03
C ILE A 52 7.17 16.30 13.69
N LEU A 53 6.08 16.24 14.47
CA LEU A 53 5.60 15.00 15.07
C LEU A 53 5.20 13.97 14.00
N PHE A 54 4.54 14.40 12.94
CA PHE A 54 4.14 13.54 11.83
C PHE A 54 5.35 12.95 11.08
N ILE A 55 6.32 13.78 10.69
CA ILE A 55 7.56 13.33 10.04
C ILE A 55 8.37 12.42 10.98
N GLY A 56 8.48 12.79 12.25
CA GLY A 56 9.13 11.99 13.28
C GLY A 56 8.47 10.61 13.43
N GLY A 57 7.14 10.56 13.44
CA GLY A 57 6.37 9.31 13.48
C GLY A 57 6.65 8.41 12.28
N ILE A 58 6.70 8.96 11.07
CA ILE A 58 7.06 8.22 9.85
C ILE A 58 8.50 7.71 9.93
N ALA A 59 9.44 8.56 10.34
CA ALA A 59 10.85 8.20 10.44
C ALA A 59 11.08 7.07 11.47
N LEU A 60 10.45 7.17 12.65
CA LEU A 60 10.55 6.16 13.71
C LEU A 60 9.91 4.83 13.30
N THR A 61 8.81 4.86 12.56
CA THR A 61 8.10 3.65 12.12
C THR A 61 8.66 3.05 10.81
N HIS A 62 9.55 3.75 10.10
CA HIS A 62 10.09 3.32 8.80
C HIS A 62 10.77 1.94 8.82
N LYS A 63 11.32 1.51 9.98
CA LYS A 63 11.89 0.16 10.13
C LYS A 63 10.82 -0.93 10.18
N ARG A 64 9.64 -0.63 10.73
CA ARG A 64 8.51 -1.56 10.88
C ARG A 64 7.58 -1.57 9.66
N PHE A 65 7.27 -0.39 9.13
CA PHE A 65 6.37 -0.23 7.99
C PHE A 65 6.92 0.80 6.99
N LYS A 66 6.76 0.51 5.70
CA LYS A 66 7.25 1.35 4.60
C LYS A 66 6.08 1.67 3.67
N PHE A 67 5.79 2.96 3.53
CA PHE A 67 4.75 3.42 2.62
C PHE A 67 5.14 3.26 1.16
N SER A 68 4.16 3.37 0.27
CA SER A 68 4.37 3.32 -1.18
C SER A 68 4.88 4.67 -1.68
N ASP A 69 5.47 4.69 -2.86
CA ASP A 69 5.97 5.92 -3.50
C ASP A 69 4.82 6.92 -3.67
N ALA A 70 3.62 6.43 -4.02
CA ALA A 70 2.38 7.21 -4.05
C ALA A 70 2.06 7.86 -2.70
N SER A 71 2.02 7.08 -1.63
CA SER A 71 1.73 7.60 -0.29
C SER A 71 2.77 8.61 0.18
N TYR A 72 4.07 8.34 -0.02
CA TYR A 72 5.12 9.32 0.30
C TYR A 72 4.98 10.61 -0.51
N THR A 73 4.62 10.52 -1.79
CA THR A 73 4.41 11.69 -2.65
C THR A 73 3.23 12.53 -2.16
N LEU A 74 2.10 11.90 -1.84
CA LEU A 74 0.91 12.62 -1.35
C LEU A 74 1.17 13.30 0.00
N MET A 75 1.80 12.59 0.94
CA MET A 75 2.20 13.17 2.23
C MET A 75 3.17 14.34 2.04
N PHE A 76 4.14 14.21 1.12
CA PHE A 76 5.10 15.26 0.82
C PHE A 76 4.42 16.51 0.25
N VAL A 77 3.52 16.37 -0.73
CA VAL A 77 2.77 17.50 -1.31
C VAL A 77 1.94 18.20 -0.23
N TYR A 78 1.25 17.43 0.63
CA TYR A 78 0.49 17.99 1.73
C TYR A 78 1.37 18.80 2.69
N ILE A 79 2.52 18.25 3.10
CA ILE A 79 3.44 18.95 4.00
C ILE A 79 3.95 20.26 3.37
N LEU A 80 4.22 20.28 2.06
CA LEU A 80 4.64 21.53 1.39
C LEU A 80 3.54 22.61 1.43
N LEU A 81 2.28 22.23 1.23
CA LEU A 81 1.14 23.14 1.37
C LEU A 81 1.04 23.67 2.82
N HIS A 82 1.19 22.78 3.80
CA HIS A 82 1.11 23.14 5.22
C HIS A 82 2.20 24.13 5.62
N ILE A 83 3.47 23.85 5.32
CA ILE A 83 4.59 24.72 5.72
C ILE A 83 4.59 26.06 4.98
N TYR A 84 4.01 26.11 3.77
CA TYR A 84 3.76 27.37 3.06
C TYR A 84 2.65 28.20 3.75
N GLY A 85 1.61 27.55 4.26
CA GLY A 85 0.61 28.18 5.13
C GLY A 85 1.24 28.78 6.39
N ALA A 86 2.02 27.97 7.09
CA ALA A 86 2.72 28.36 8.33
C ALA A 86 3.69 29.55 8.14
N MET A 87 4.27 29.72 6.95
CA MET A 87 5.16 30.85 6.63
C MET A 87 4.47 32.20 6.78
N TYR A 88 3.24 32.32 6.27
CA TYR A 88 2.51 33.58 6.14
C TYR A 88 1.39 33.76 7.17
N THR A 89 1.16 32.76 8.02
CA THR A 89 -0.13 32.49 8.67
C THR A 89 -1.20 32.10 7.65
N TYR A 90 -2.11 31.22 8.06
CA TYR A 90 -3.20 30.78 7.19
C TYR A 90 -4.15 31.92 6.78
N ALA A 91 -4.39 32.84 7.72
CA ALA A 91 -5.26 34.00 7.51
C ALA A 91 -4.70 35.03 6.52
N GLU A 92 -3.38 35.22 6.49
CA GLU A 92 -2.71 36.26 5.69
C GLU A 92 -1.93 35.68 4.49
N ASN A 93 -2.27 34.47 4.04
CA ASN A 93 -1.53 33.80 2.97
C ASN A 93 -1.65 34.53 1.61
N PRO A 94 -0.54 34.88 0.93
CA PRO A 94 -0.57 35.60 -0.35
C PRO A 94 -1.31 34.88 -1.48
N PHE A 95 -1.20 33.54 -1.55
CA PHE A 95 -1.93 32.76 -2.55
C PHE A 95 -3.44 32.80 -2.29
N GLY A 96 -3.79 32.81 -1.01
CA GLY A 96 -5.13 33.01 -0.52
C GLY A 96 -5.76 34.34 -0.93
N TYR A 97 -5.03 35.44 -0.74
CA TYR A 97 -5.47 36.76 -1.20
C TYR A 97 -5.55 36.86 -2.72
N TRP A 98 -4.59 36.29 -3.44
CA TRP A 98 -4.64 36.27 -4.90
C TRP A 98 -5.92 35.57 -5.42
N LEU A 99 -6.30 34.43 -4.82
CA LEU A 99 -7.56 33.75 -5.15
C LEU A 99 -8.78 34.57 -4.78
N LYS A 100 -8.76 35.19 -3.59
CA LYS A 100 -9.82 36.08 -3.13
C LYS A 100 -10.10 37.17 -4.14
N ASP A 101 -9.06 37.88 -4.57
CA ASP A 101 -9.19 39.02 -5.48
C ASP A 101 -9.60 38.57 -6.90
N THR A 102 -9.05 37.45 -7.37
CA THR A 102 -9.32 36.91 -8.71
C THR A 102 -10.75 36.37 -8.84
N LEU A 103 -11.26 35.72 -7.80
CA LEU A 103 -12.61 35.12 -7.78
C LEU A 103 -13.66 36.01 -7.12
N HIS A 104 -13.26 37.22 -6.71
CA HIS A 104 -14.10 38.20 -6.00
C HIS A 104 -14.77 37.62 -4.75
N TRP A 105 -14.03 36.81 -4.00
CA TRP A 105 -14.49 36.25 -2.73
C TRP A 105 -14.37 37.26 -1.59
N GLU A 106 -15.17 37.06 -0.55
CA GLU A 106 -15.19 37.96 0.60
C GLU A 106 -13.96 37.80 1.49
N ARG A 107 -13.37 36.59 1.54
CA ARG A 107 -12.25 36.25 2.43
C ARG A 107 -11.16 35.43 1.74
N ASN A 108 -10.02 35.34 2.41
CA ASN A 108 -8.96 34.40 2.04
C ASN A 108 -9.41 32.97 2.40
N HIS A 109 -9.34 32.04 1.45
CA HIS A 109 -9.72 30.63 1.62
C HIS A 109 -8.52 29.66 1.60
N TYR A 110 -7.30 30.12 1.89
CA TYR A 110 -6.12 29.28 1.92
C TYR A 110 -6.27 28.10 2.89
N ASP A 111 -6.83 28.37 4.06
CA ASP A 111 -7.09 27.36 5.09
C ASP A 111 -8.01 26.23 4.59
N ARG A 112 -9.14 26.60 4.00
CA ARG A 112 -10.05 25.67 3.32
C ARG A 112 -9.39 24.79 2.26
N ILE A 113 -8.43 25.35 1.52
CA ILE A 113 -7.68 24.59 0.51
C ILE A 113 -6.81 23.53 1.20
N VAL A 114 -6.19 23.86 2.32
CA VAL A 114 -5.39 22.91 3.10
C VAL A 114 -6.27 21.88 3.79
N HIS A 115 -7.41 22.24 4.38
CA HIS A 115 -8.38 21.29 4.94
C HIS A 115 -8.88 20.31 3.89
N PHE A 116 -9.29 20.79 2.72
CA PHE A 116 -9.64 19.92 1.59
C PHE A 116 -8.47 19.01 1.18
N SER A 117 -7.26 19.56 1.11
CA SER A 117 -6.03 18.84 0.75
C SER A 117 -5.64 17.80 1.80
N PHE A 118 -5.90 18.04 3.08
CA PHE A 118 -5.67 17.10 4.17
C PHE A 118 -6.42 15.79 3.90
N GLY A 119 -7.73 15.90 3.63
CA GLY A 119 -8.52 14.73 3.24
C GLY A 119 -8.08 14.12 1.92
N LEU A 120 -7.87 14.96 0.90
CA LEU A 120 -7.53 14.50 -0.45
C LEU A 120 -6.21 13.74 -0.50
N LEU A 121 -5.20 14.21 0.23
CA LEU A 121 -3.82 13.72 0.13
C LEU A 121 -3.49 12.69 1.21
N LEU A 122 -4.07 12.77 2.41
CA LEU A 122 -3.70 11.86 3.51
C LEU A 122 -4.60 10.62 3.64
N ALA A 123 -5.80 10.61 3.06
CA ALA A 123 -6.68 9.43 3.12
C ALA A 123 -6.07 8.22 2.39
N TYR A 124 -5.35 8.41 1.28
CA TYR A 124 -4.69 7.31 0.57
C TYR A 124 -3.52 6.68 1.35
N PRO A 125 -2.59 7.45 1.96
CA PRO A 125 -1.61 6.92 2.90
C PRO A 125 -2.23 6.09 4.03
N MET A 126 -3.33 6.55 4.64
CA MET A 126 -4.04 5.77 5.67
C MET A 126 -4.53 4.42 5.12
N ARG A 127 -5.13 4.43 3.93
CA ARG A 127 -5.53 3.19 3.24
C ARG A 127 -4.34 2.26 2.98
N ASP A 128 -3.21 2.80 2.52
CA ASP A 128 -1.98 2.04 2.29
C ASP A 128 -1.51 1.36 3.58
N TYR A 129 -1.57 2.08 4.70
CA TYR A 129 -1.25 1.56 6.03
C TYR A 129 -2.20 0.44 6.45
N PHE A 130 -3.52 0.66 6.41
CA PHE A 130 -4.50 -0.35 6.85
C PHE A 130 -4.45 -1.62 6.02
N MET A 131 -4.27 -1.48 4.70
CA MET A 131 -4.21 -2.62 3.79
C MET A 131 -2.92 -3.42 3.94
N ASN A 132 -1.77 -2.78 4.17
CA ASN A 132 -0.48 -3.46 4.12
C ASN A 132 0.14 -3.75 5.49
N HIS A 133 -0.19 -2.98 6.53
CA HIS A 133 0.26 -3.24 7.90
C HIS A 133 -0.71 -4.14 8.65
N PHE A 134 -1.99 -3.75 8.71
CA PHE A 134 -3.01 -4.50 9.45
C PHE A 134 -3.70 -5.60 8.63
N GLN A 135 -3.57 -5.55 7.31
CA GLN A 135 -4.19 -6.51 6.39
C GLN A 135 -5.72 -6.62 6.58
N TRP A 136 -6.35 -5.50 6.87
CA TRP A 136 -7.78 -5.43 7.15
C TRP A 136 -8.66 -5.72 5.91
N PRO A 137 -9.94 -6.06 6.12
CA PRO A 137 -10.88 -6.29 5.03
C PRO A 137 -10.95 -5.09 4.09
N LYS A 138 -11.01 -5.35 2.78
CA LYS A 138 -10.94 -4.30 1.74
C LYS A 138 -11.93 -3.16 1.96
N TRP A 139 -13.16 -3.46 2.40
CA TRP A 139 -14.18 -2.45 2.63
C TRP A 139 -13.80 -1.48 3.76
N VAL A 140 -13.16 -1.98 4.83
CA VAL A 140 -12.66 -1.16 5.94
C VAL A 140 -11.60 -0.20 5.43
N CYS A 141 -10.67 -0.67 4.61
CA CYS A 141 -9.62 0.15 4.02
C CYS A 141 -10.14 1.26 3.07
N TRP A 142 -11.41 1.22 2.66
CA TRP A 142 -12.04 2.26 1.85
C TRP A 142 -12.86 3.25 2.68
N VAL A 143 -13.52 2.78 3.73
CA VAL A 143 -14.42 3.62 4.55
C VAL A 143 -13.67 4.29 5.69
N LEU A 144 -12.82 3.54 6.38
CA LEU A 144 -12.17 4.00 7.61
C LEU A 144 -11.25 5.22 7.41
N PRO A 145 -10.48 5.35 6.31
CA PRO A 145 -9.71 6.58 6.06
C PRO A 145 -10.58 7.84 6.00
N VAL A 146 -11.81 7.74 5.48
CA VAL A 146 -12.74 8.88 5.39
C VAL A 146 -13.25 9.26 6.77
N GLU A 147 -13.67 8.27 7.57
CA GLU A 147 -14.11 8.49 8.94
C GLU A 147 -13.00 9.07 9.81
N ILE A 148 -11.80 8.49 9.75
CA ILE A 148 -10.64 8.97 10.52
C ILE A 148 -10.28 10.40 10.10
N THR A 149 -10.32 10.74 8.81
CA THR A 149 -10.08 12.12 8.35
C THR A 149 -11.09 13.08 8.97
N MET A 150 -12.38 12.75 8.93
CA MET A 150 -13.43 13.58 9.51
C MET A 150 -13.25 13.73 11.03
N SER A 151 -12.96 12.64 11.73
CA SER A 151 -12.75 12.62 13.18
C SER A 151 -11.52 13.43 13.60
N PHE A 152 -10.40 13.32 12.86
CA PHE A 152 -9.23 14.15 13.12
C PHE A 152 -9.48 15.63 12.80
N SER A 153 -10.19 15.95 11.72
CA SER A 153 -10.56 17.33 11.41
C SER A 153 -11.42 17.93 12.52
N ALA A 154 -12.43 17.19 12.98
CA ALA A 154 -13.29 17.64 14.07
C ALA A 154 -12.52 17.82 15.39
N ALA A 155 -11.61 16.89 15.70
CA ALA A 155 -10.76 17.00 16.87
C ALA A 155 -9.82 18.22 16.79
N TYR A 156 -9.31 18.54 15.59
CA TYR A 156 -8.47 19.69 15.35
C TYR A 156 -9.23 21.01 15.58
N GLU A 157 -10.41 21.18 14.97
CA GLU A 157 -11.26 22.37 15.18
C GLU A 157 -11.63 22.57 16.66
N LEU A 158 -11.97 21.47 17.36
CA LEU A 158 -12.30 21.53 18.78
C LEU A 158 -11.09 21.93 19.64
N LEU A 159 -9.89 21.49 19.26
CA LEU A 159 -8.65 21.86 19.93
C LEU A 159 -8.34 23.34 19.69
N GLU A 160 -8.46 23.83 18.47
CA GLU A 160 -8.24 25.24 18.14
C GLU A 160 -9.23 26.15 18.86
N TRP A 161 -10.51 25.77 18.89
CA TRP A 161 -11.51 26.45 19.70
C TRP A 161 -11.12 26.48 21.18
N ALA A 162 -10.72 25.36 21.76
CA ALA A 162 -10.31 25.30 23.16
C ALA A 162 -9.06 26.15 23.44
N VAL A 163 -8.09 26.16 22.52
CA VAL A 163 -6.89 27.01 22.64
C VAL A 163 -7.26 28.49 22.55
N ALA A 164 -8.11 28.87 21.60
CA ALA A 164 -8.59 30.23 21.45
C ALA A 164 -9.33 30.73 22.71
N ASP A 165 -10.20 29.90 23.29
CA ASP A 165 -11.00 30.25 24.47
C ASP A 165 -10.14 30.38 25.74
N ILE A 166 -9.20 29.45 25.96
CA ILE A 166 -8.38 29.41 27.18
C ILE A 166 -7.23 30.41 27.14
N PHE A 167 -6.51 30.51 26.02
CA PHE A 167 -5.26 31.26 25.94
C PHE A 167 -5.41 32.63 25.25
N PHE A 168 -6.46 32.83 24.45
CA PHE A 168 -6.66 34.06 23.67
C PHE A 168 -8.06 34.68 23.83
N PRO A 169 -8.59 34.89 25.05
CA PRO A 169 -9.98 35.33 25.24
C PRO A 169 -10.32 36.68 24.57
N ALA A 170 -9.33 37.55 24.34
CA ALA A 170 -9.53 38.84 23.65
C ALA A 170 -9.23 38.79 22.13
N GLN A 171 -8.48 37.79 21.65
CA GLN A 171 -8.05 37.68 20.24
C GLN A 171 -8.45 36.35 19.58
N GLY A 172 -9.28 35.52 20.23
CA GLY A 172 -9.59 34.17 19.78
C GLY A 172 -10.19 34.11 18.38
N VAL A 173 -11.00 35.10 18.01
CA VAL A 173 -11.56 35.21 16.64
C VAL A 173 -10.47 35.42 15.58
N ALA A 174 -9.43 36.20 15.90
CA ALA A 174 -8.29 36.42 15.02
C ALA A 174 -7.39 35.18 14.96
N TYR A 175 -7.18 34.50 16.10
CA TYR A 175 -6.45 33.24 16.18
C TYR A 175 -7.11 32.16 15.32
N LEU A 176 -8.43 32.00 15.43
CA LEU A 176 -9.22 31.05 14.63
C LEU A 176 -9.29 31.41 13.14
N GLY A 177 -8.81 32.59 12.73
CA GLY A 177 -8.78 32.97 11.31
C GLY A 177 -10.16 33.03 10.63
N THR A 178 -11.25 33.20 11.39
CA THR A 178 -12.63 33.08 10.87
C THR A 178 -13.02 34.18 9.90
N GLN A 179 -12.32 35.32 9.89
CA GLN A 179 -12.54 36.46 8.99
C GLN A 179 -14.05 36.80 8.80
N GLY A 180 -14.85 36.66 9.86
CA GLY A 180 -16.29 36.92 9.85
C GLY A 180 -17.20 35.73 9.48
N ASP A 181 -16.65 34.56 9.15
CA ASP A 181 -17.43 33.35 8.87
C ASP A 181 -17.67 32.55 10.15
N VAL A 182 -18.91 32.59 10.65
CA VAL A 182 -19.32 31.85 11.86
C VAL A 182 -19.31 30.33 11.64
N TRP A 183 -19.31 29.88 10.39
CA TRP A 183 -19.34 28.46 10.02
C TRP A 183 -17.98 27.92 9.55
N ASP A 184 -16.87 28.62 9.85
CA ASP A 184 -15.54 28.26 9.34
C ASP A 184 -15.19 26.80 9.70
N ALA A 185 -15.13 26.50 11.00
CA ALA A 185 -14.84 25.15 11.49
C ALA A 185 -15.72 24.05 10.85
N GLN A 186 -17.03 24.29 10.70
CA GLN A 186 -17.92 23.31 10.06
C GLN A 186 -17.63 23.12 8.57
N LYS A 187 -17.27 24.20 7.87
CA LYS A 187 -16.88 24.15 6.46
C LYS A 187 -15.53 23.47 6.31
N ASP A 188 -14.58 23.70 7.21
CA ASP A 188 -13.26 23.10 7.20
C ASP A 188 -13.33 21.58 7.44
N MET A 189 -14.12 21.16 8.44
CA MET A 189 -14.48 19.74 8.64
C MET A 189 -15.14 19.13 7.39
N GLY A 190 -16.11 19.84 6.81
CA GLY A 190 -16.82 19.39 5.61
C GLY A 190 -15.91 19.24 4.39
N LEU A 191 -14.96 20.15 4.23
CA LEU A 191 -13.98 20.13 3.15
C LEU A 191 -12.99 18.99 3.31
N ALA A 192 -12.45 18.77 4.53
CA ALA A 192 -11.61 17.62 4.82
C ALA A 192 -12.32 16.29 4.54
N PHE A 193 -13.57 16.16 4.99
CA PHE A 193 -14.39 14.98 4.67
C PHE A 193 -14.58 14.80 3.16
N SER A 194 -14.97 15.86 2.44
CA SER A 194 -15.20 15.79 1.00
C SER A 194 -13.92 15.43 0.21
N GLY A 195 -12.77 15.96 0.62
CA GLY A 195 -11.46 15.62 0.05
C GLY A 195 -11.14 14.14 0.23
N ALA A 196 -11.37 13.58 1.42
CA ALA A 196 -11.14 12.16 1.68
C ALA A 196 -12.09 11.25 0.89
N VAL A 197 -13.36 11.61 0.77
CA VAL A 197 -14.32 10.89 -0.09
C VAL A 197 -13.83 10.88 -1.53
N LEU A 198 -13.43 12.05 -2.06
CA LEU A 198 -12.90 12.16 -3.41
C LEU A 198 -11.64 11.31 -3.61
N ALA A 199 -10.70 11.34 -2.67
CA ALA A 199 -9.49 10.52 -2.71
C ALA A 199 -9.80 9.02 -2.81
N MET A 200 -10.74 8.53 -2.00
CA MET A 200 -11.13 7.12 -2.01
C MET A 200 -11.83 6.72 -3.31
N VAL A 201 -12.72 7.58 -3.82
CA VAL A 201 -13.39 7.35 -5.11
C VAL A 201 -12.36 7.31 -6.25
N LEU A 202 -11.47 8.30 -6.33
CA LEU A 202 -10.43 8.37 -7.36
C LEU A 202 -9.51 7.15 -7.32
N ALA A 203 -9.06 6.75 -6.13
CA ALA A 203 -8.22 5.57 -5.96
C ALA A 203 -8.95 4.28 -6.36
N MET A 204 -10.25 4.16 -6.07
CA MET A 204 -11.06 3.02 -6.47
C MET A 204 -11.26 2.94 -7.98
N VAL A 205 -11.58 4.08 -8.62
CA VAL A 205 -11.72 4.17 -10.07
C VAL A 205 -10.40 3.82 -10.75
N LEU A 206 -9.29 4.41 -10.31
CA LEU A 206 -7.97 4.14 -10.87
C LEU A 206 -7.59 2.66 -10.74
N ALA A 207 -7.78 2.06 -9.56
CA ALA A 207 -7.53 0.64 -9.35
C ALA A 207 -8.39 -0.24 -10.28
N SER A 208 -9.66 0.14 -10.49
CA SER A 208 -10.58 -0.58 -11.37
C SER A 208 -10.19 -0.48 -12.84
N VAL A 209 -9.78 0.71 -13.30
CA VAL A 209 -9.30 0.95 -14.67
C VAL A 209 -8.02 0.16 -14.93
N VAL A 210 -7.04 0.23 -14.03
CA VAL A 210 -5.79 -0.52 -14.14
C VAL A 210 -6.05 -2.03 -14.20
N ALA A 211 -6.92 -2.56 -13.34
CA ALA A 211 -7.28 -3.98 -13.35
C ALA A 211 -8.03 -4.41 -14.64
N ARG A 212 -8.77 -3.50 -15.29
CA ARG A 212 -9.40 -3.77 -16.59
C ARG A 212 -8.37 -3.80 -17.70
N LEU A 213 -7.48 -2.80 -17.76
CA LEU A 213 -6.41 -2.72 -18.76
C LEU A 213 -5.45 -3.91 -18.66
N GLN A 214 -5.07 -4.29 -17.45
CA GLN A 214 -4.23 -5.47 -17.22
C GLN A 214 -4.89 -6.74 -17.79
N ARG A 215 -6.19 -6.96 -17.55
CA ARG A 215 -6.93 -8.10 -18.10
C ARG A 215 -7.00 -8.11 -19.62
N GLN A 216 -7.08 -6.94 -20.27
CA GLN A 216 -7.08 -6.83 -21.73
C GLN A 216 -5.71 -7.10 -22.34
N LEU A 217 -4.63 -6.72 -21.64
CA LEU A 217 -3.25 -6.93 -22.09
C LEU A 217 -2.72 -8.34 -21.80
N GLN A 218 -3.41 -9.13 -20.96
CA GLN A 218 -3.02 -10.52 -20.78
C GLN A 218 -3.27 -11.28 -22.09
N PRO A 219 -2.23 -11.89 -22.70
CA PRO A 219 -2.43 -12.70 -23.89
C PRO A 219 -3.41 -13.82 -23.53
N LYS A 220 -4.49 -13.97 -24.32
CA LYS A 220 -5.32 -15.17 -24.23
C LYS A 220 -4.37 -16.34 -24.39
N SER A 221 -4.24 -17.18 -23.37
CA SER A 221 -3.47 -18.41 -23.47
C SER A 221 -4.14 -19.27 -24.55
N VAL A 222 -3.58 -19.24 -25.77
CA VAL A 222 -3.95 -20.17 -26.84
C VAL A 222 -3.24 -21.48 -26.52
N LEU A 223 -3.72 -22.19 -25.50
CA LEU A 223 -3.55 -23.63 -25.48
C LEU A 223 -4.74 -24.17 -26.25
N LYS A 224 -4.54 -24.45 -27.54
CA LYS A 224 -5.46 -25.29 -28.28
C LYS A 224 -5.55 -26.64 -27.54
N PRO A 225 -6.74 -27.15 -27.23
CA PRO A 225 -6.91 -28.47 -26.62
C PRO A 225 -6.23 -29.59 -27.42
N ASP A 226 -6.07 -29.38 -28.73
CA ASP A 226 -5.70 -30.43 -29.69
C ASP A 226 -4.18 -30.51 -29.97
N GLU A 227 -3.36 -29.67 -29.33
CA GLU A 227 -1.89 -29.69 -29.43
C GLU A 227 -1.21 -30.03 -28.08
N ALA A 228 -1.97 -30.55 -27.11
CA ALA A 228 -1.36 -31.15 -25.92
C ALA A 228 -0.66 -32.46 -26.34
N PRO A 229 0.65 -32.63 -26.12
CA PRO A 229 1.32 -33.89 -26.42
C PRO A 229 0.63 -35.01 -25.65
N ALA A 230 0.24 -36.08 -26.36
CA ALA A 230 -0.45 -37.26 -25.79
C ALA A 230 0.35 -37.94 -24.67
N HIS A 231 1.64 -37.63 -24.57
CA HIS A 231 2.50 -37.97 -23.45
C HIS A 231 3.20 -36.70 -22.96
N LEU A 232 2.67 -36.10 -21.89
CA LEU A 232 3.51 -35.30 -21.01
C LEU A 232 4.48 -36.26 -20.33
N PRO A 233 5.82 -36.05 -20.39
CA PRO A 233 6.73 -36.79 -19.53
C PRO A 233 6.31 -36.56 -18.08
N ASP A 234 6.39 -37.60 -17.24
CA ASP A 234 6.05 -37.55 -15.83
C ASP A 234 6.73 -36.33 -15.16
N CYS A 235 5.96 -35.26 -14.98
CA CYS A 235 6.42 -34.09 -14.24
C CYS A 235 6.42 -34.46 -12.76
N ARG A 236 7.54 -34.98 -12.27
CA ARG A 236 7.78 -35.13 -10.83
C ARG A 236 7.93 -33.73 -10.22
N LEU A 237 6.97 -33.35 -9.38
CA LEU A 237 7.07 -32.13 -8.59
C LEU A 237 7.82 -32.46 -7.28
N SER A 238 9.13 -32.24 -7.26
CA SER A 238 9.93 -32.39 -6.03
C SER A 238 9.76 -31.14 -5.17
N VAL A 239 9.01 -31.25 -4.07
CA VAL A 239 8.91 -30.18 -3.06
C VAL A 239 9.95 -30.46 -1.98
N VAL A 240 11.02 -29.66 -1.94
CA VAL A 240 12.01 -29.72 -0.86
C VAL A 240 11.49 -28.89 0.30
N VAL A 241 11.11 -29.54 1.40
CA VAL A 241 10.72 -28.87 2.65
C VAL A 241 11.91 -28.89 3.61
N PRO A 242 12.55 -27.75 3.94
CA PRO A 242 13.56 -27.73 4.98
C PRO A 242 12.90 -27.98 6.34
N PHE A 243 13.29 -29.07 7.02
CA PHE A 243 12.73 -29.45 8.32
C PHE A 243 12.97 -28.36 9.38
N ALA A 244 11.90 -27.91 10.03
CA ALA A 244 11.94 -27.37 11.38
C ALA A 244 11.22 -28.38 12.30
N PRO A 245 11.77 -28.75 13.47
CA PRO A 245 11.24 -29.84 14.27
C PRO A 245 10.05 -29.33 15.09
N ILE A 246 8.86 -29.33 14.51
CA ILE A 246 7.60 -29.11 15.24
C ILE A 246 6.60 -30.13 14.74
N LYS A 247 6.03 -30.92 15.66
CA LYS A 247 4.91 -31.84 15.41
C LYS A 247 3.74 -31.06 14.82
N ALA A 248 3.66 -30.98 13.50
CA ALA A 248 2.54 -30.38 12.79
C ALA A 248 1.91 -31.45 11.88
N GLN A 249 0.69 -31.88 12.20
CA GLN A 249 -0.15 -32.58 11.25
C GLN A 249 -0.51 -31.60 10.13
N MET A 250 -0.01 -31.84 8.92
CA MET A 250 -0.25 -30.98 7.77
C MET A 250 -1.44 -31.53 6.98
N ALA A 251 -2.59 -30.85 7.05
CA ALA A 251 -3.74 -31.14 6.19
C ALA A 251 -3.72 -30.19 4.98
N ILE A 252 -3.52 -30.72 3.78
CA ILE A 252 -3.56 -29.95 2.53
C ILE A 252 -5.00 -30.02 1.99
N GLY A 253 -5.76 -28.92 2.12
CA GLY A 253 -7.10 -28.81 1.58
C GLY A 253 -7.11 -28.20 0.18
N LEU A 254 -7.49 -28.98 -0.85
CA LEU A 254 -7.81 -28.45 -2.17
C LEU A 254 -9.28 -27.99 -2.20
N ARG A 255 -9.53 -26.70 -2.46
CA ARG A 255 -10.91 -26.18 -2.60
C ARG A 255 -11.44 -26.51 -4.00
N GLY A 256 -12.31 -27.52 -4.07
CA GLY A 256 -13.15 -27.78 -5.23
C GLY A 256 -13.86 -29.12 -5.16
N GLY A 257 -15.14 -29.12 -4.76
CA GLY A 257 -16.05 -30.26 -4.92
C GLY A 257 -15.84 -31.42 -3.94
N ALA A 258 -16.93 -31.92 -3.40
CA ALA A 258 -17.03 -33.02 -2.44
C ALA A 258 -16.08 -34.21 -2.73
N ASN A 259 -15.05 -34.39 -1.88
CA ASN A 259 -14.61 -35.64 -1.27
C ASN A 259 -13.26 -35.42 -0.56
N TRP A 260 -13.21 -35.72 0.73
CA TRP A 260 -12.01 -35.59 1.55
C TRP A 260 -11.18 -36.87 1.43
N ALA A 261 -10.02 -36.81 0.77
CA ALA A 261 -9.02 -37.87 0.86
C ALA A 261 -8.08 -37.55 2.04
N ASN A 262 -8.17 -38.34 3.12
CA ASN A 262 -7.22 -38.27 4.22
C ASN A 262 -5.90 -38.92 3.77
N VAL A 263 -4.83 -38.13 3.66
CA VAL A 263 -3.47 -38.66 3.49
C VAL A 263 -2.87 -38.84 4.88
N ALA A 264 -2.71 -40.09 5.32
CA ALA A 264 -2.07 -40.41 6.59
C ALA A 264 -0.56 -40.60 6.38
N PHE A 265 0.25 -39.99 7.25
CA PHE A 265 1.70 -40.18 7.29
C PHE A 265 2.04 -41.24 8.34
N THR A 266 2.69 -42.32 7.94
CA THR A 266 3.36 -43.25 8.87
C THR A 266 4.84 -42.87 8.94
N PRO A 267 5.40 -42.55 10.13
CA PRO A 267 6.84 -42.39 10.27
C PRO A 267 7.49 -43.77 10.16
N ASP A 268 8.38 -43.96 9.19
CA ASP A 268 9.25 -45.12 9.19
C ASP A 268 10.55 -44.77 9.94
N GLU A 269 10.92 -45.57 10.93
CA GLU A 269 11.83 -45.21 12.02
C GLU A 269 13.32 -45.45 11.67
N ARG A 270 13.69 -45.42 10.38
CA ARG A 270 15.07 -45.70 9.96
C ARG A 270 15.51 -44.77 8.84
N ILE A 271 16.77 -44.32 8.99
CA ILE A 271 17.61 -43.52 8.07
C ILE A 271 17.62 -42.02 8.40
N ALA A 272 18.56 -41.68 9.28
CA ALA A 272 19.09 -40.33 9.46
C ALA A 272 20.16 -40.07 8.40
N ASP A 273 19.76 -39.64 7.21
CA ASP A 273 20.51 -38.72 6.33
C ASP A 273 19.64 -38.40 5.11
N GLN A 274 19.38 -37.12 4.86
CA GLN A 274 18.72 -36.58 3.64
C GLN A 274 17.59 -37.42 3.02
N SER A 275 16.42 -37.50 3.66
CA SER A 275 15.23 -38.08 3.01
C SER A 275 14.47 -37.02 2.20
N VAL A 276 14.55 -37.14 0.87
CA VAL A 276 13.63 -36.47 -0.06
C VAL A 276 12.29 -37.21 0.03
N THR A 277 11.25 -36.57 0.54
CA THR A 277 9.90 -37.14 0.48
C THR A 277 9.32 -36.87 -0.92
N GLU A 278 9.33 -37.89 -1.79
CA GLU A 278 8.69 -37.80 -3.10
C GLU A 278 7.15 -37.85 -2.94
N LEU A 279 6.45 -36.82 -3.44
CA LEU A 279 5.00 -36.82 -3.58
C LEU A 279 4.63 -37.33 -4.97
N GLU A 280 4.16 -38.57 -5.05
CA GLU A 280 3.64 -39.17 -6.29
C GLU A 280 2.15 -38.81 -6.45
N CYS A 281 1.82 -37.79 -7.25
CA CYS A 281 0.44 -37.51 -7.64
C CYS A 281 0.04 -38.45 -8.80
N ARG A 282 -0.58 -39.60 -8.50
CA ARG A 282 -1.25 -40.42 -9.52
C ARG A 282 -2.65 -39.87 -9.80
N PRO A 283 -3.01 -39.53 -11.05
CA PRO A 283 -4.40 -39.28 -11.40
C PRO A 283 -5.15 -40.62 -11.40
N GLN A 284 -6.01 -40.85 -10.40
CA GLN A 284 -7.04 -41.89 -10.51
C GLN A 284 -8.27 -41.28 -11.18
N GLY A 285 -8.54 -41.69 -12.42
CA GLY A 285 -9.83 -41.49 -13.08
C GLY A 285 -9.95 -40.25 -13.97
N LEU A 286 -10.70 -40.41 -15.08
CA LEU A 286 -10.94 -39.42 -16.12
C LEU A 286 -11.48 -38.10 -15.54
N LEU A 287 -10.66 -37.05 -15.59
CA LEU A 287 -11.03 -35.63 -15.83
C LEU A 287 -9.78 -34.76 -15.64
N SER A 288 -8.85 -34.83 -16.58
CA SER A 288 -7.68 -33.94 -16.62
C SER A 288 -8.08 -32.56 -17.14
N ARG A 289 -8.69 -31.73 -16.28
CA ARG A 289 -8.71 -30.28 -16.48
C ARG A 289 -7.71 -29.64 -15.53
N SER A 290 -6.60 -29.22 -16.11
CA SER A 290 -5.79 -28.08 -15.66
C SER A 290 -5.06 -28.27 -14.32
N CYS A 291 -3.74 -28.42 -14.40
CA CYS A 291 -2.83 -28.27 -13.26
C CYS A 291 -2.25 -26.83 -13.13
N PRO A 292 -3.05 -25.76 -12.85
CA PRO A 292 -2.52 -24.51 -12.31
C PRO A 292 -2.87 -24.25 -10.83
N VAL A 293 -3.54 -25.17 -10.12
CA VAL A 293 -4.12 -24.86 -8.79
C VAL A 293 -3.16 -25.06 -7.60
N VAL A 294 -2.08 -25.83 -7.75
CA VAL A 294 -1.24 -26.22 -6.61
C VAL A 294 -0.39 -25.08 -6.04
N ALA A 295 -0.05 -24.05 -6.84
CA ALA A 295 0.76 -22.93 -6.38
C ALA A 295 0.03 -21.97 -5.41
N SER A 296 -1.32 -21.98 -5.38
CA SER A 296 -2.07 -21.04 -4.53
C SER A 296 -2.25 -21.53 -3.08
N ALA A 297 -2.30 -22.84 -2.87
CA ALA A 297 -2.57 -23.43 -1.55
C ALA A 297 -1.37 -23.27 -0.58
N LEU A 298 -0.14 -23.30 -1.09
CA LEU A 298 1.07 -23.18 -0.27
C LEU A 298 1.32 -21.76 0.27
N ARG A 299 0.74 -20.72 -0.36
CA ARG A 299 0.93 -19.32 0.08
C ARG A 299 0.08 -18.92 1.28
N GLN A 300 -0.98 -19.67 1.62
CA GLN A 300 -1.90 -19.24 2.66
C GLN A 300 -1.49 -19.66 4.08
N ASN A 301 -0.65 -20.68 4.24
CA ASN A 301 -0.34 -21.24 5.57
C ASN A 301 1.09 -21.00 6.07
N TRP A 302 1.98 -20.38 5.29
CA TRP A 302 3.37 -20.14 5.67
C TRP A 302 3.75 -18.66 5.50
N ALA A 303 3.21 -17.81 6.38
CA ALA A 303 3.73 -16.49 6.62
C ALA A 303 4.72 -16.57 7.79
N THR A 304 5.93 -17.10 7.56
CA THR A 304 7.16 -16.91 8.38
C THR A 304 8.24 -17.92 7.98
N SER A 305 8.83 -17.78 6.80
CA SER A 305 10.23 -18.17 6.51
C SER A 305 10.51 -17.97 5.02
N ASN A 306 11.78 -17.68 4.73
CA ASN A 306 12.27 -17.30 3.41
C ASN A 306 12.21 -18.46 2.40
N GLU A 307 12.01 -18.10 1.13
CA GLU A 307 12.25 -18.90 -0.09
C GLU A 307 11.52 -20.24 -0.23
N VAL A 308 10.29 -20.19 -0.78
CA VAL A 308 9.76 -21.33 -1.56
C VAL A 308 10.21 -21.15 -3.01
N ILE A 309 11.25 -21.89 -3.42
CA ILE A 309 11.65 -22.00 -4.82
C ILE A 309 10.89 -23.19 -5.42
N ALA A 310 9.76 -22.92 -6.07
CA ALA A 310 9.13 -23.90 -6.94
C ALA A 310 9.87 -23.87 -8.29
N GLY A 311 10.83 -24.76 -8.50
CA GLY A 311 11.53 -24.94 -9.77
C GLY A 311 11.25 -26.33 -10.35
N CYS A 312 10.75 -26.39 -11.58
CA CYS A 312 10.77 -27.64 -12.35
C CYS A 312 12.22 -27.91 -12.77
N ARG A 313 12.85 -28.96 -12.22
CA ARG A 313 14.13 -29.47 -12.72
C ARG A 313 13.83 -30.56 -13.74
N LEU A 314 14.13 -30.31 -15.01
CA LEU A 314 14.15 -31.33 -16.05
C LEU A 314 15.48 -32.06 -15.95
N ASP A 315 15.47 -33.27 -15.39
CA ASP A 315 16.67 -34.11 -15.35
C ASP A 315 16.97 -34.67 -16.75
N LYS A 316 18.21 -34.47 -17.20
CA LYS A 316 18.70 -34.97 -18.49
C LYS A 316 18.79 -36.50 -18.45
N VAL A 317 18.12 -37.16 -19.39
CA VAL A 317 18.26 -38.59 -19.69
C VAL A 317 19.70 -38.88 -20.17
N PRO A 318 20.40 -39.92 -19.68
CA PRO A 318 21.73 -40.30 -20.17
C PRO A 318 21.64 -40.96 -21.55
N PRO A 319 22.64 -40.78 -22.45
CA PRO A 319 22.59 -41.35 -23.77
C PRO A 319 23.23 -42.74 -23.77
N GLU A 320 22.44 -43.80 -23.93
CA GLU A 320 22.96 -45.04 -24.51
C GLU A 320 21.98 -45.66 -25.53
N ARG A 321 22.50 -45.76 -26.75
CA ARG A 321 22.20 -46.71 -27.84
C ARG A 321 20.76 -46.86 -28.32
N ALA A 322 20.49 -46.18 -29.44
CA ALA A 322 19.93 -46.85 -30.62
C ALA A 322 20.65 -46.32 -31.87
N MET A 323 21.52 -47.17 -32.44
CA MET A 323 21.86 -47.08 -33.86
C MET A 323 20.56 -47.37 -34.64
N ASP A 324 20.23 -46.54 -35.62
CA ASP A 324 20.12 -47.02 -36.98
C ASP A 324 20.14 -45.85 -37.98
N SER A 325 20.89 -46.10 -39.04
CA SER A 325 21.25 -45.25 -40.16
C SER A 325 20.05 -44.74 -40.96
N ILE A 326 20.05 -43.45 -41.29
CA ILE A 326 19.41 -42.95 -42.52
C ILE A 326 20.42 -42.05 -43.23
N THR A 327 20.94 -42.59 -44.33
CA THR A 327 21.85 -41.94 -45.28
C THR A 327 21.04 -41.09 -46.26
N LEU A 328 21.57 -39.91 -46.60
CA LEU A 328 21.08 -39.06 -47.68
C LEU A 328 21.32 -39.71 -49.05
N THR A 329 20.24 -39.96 -49.80
CA THR A 329 20.03 -39.65 -51.24
C THR A 329 18.55 -39.80 -51.56
#